data_AF-A0A502HNK3-F1
#
_entry.id   AF-A0A502HNK3-F1
#
_cell.length_a   1.000
_cell.length_b   1.000
_cell.length_c   1.000
_cell.angle_alpha   90.00
_cell.angle_beta   90.00
_cell.angle_gamma   90.00
#
_symmetry.space_group_name_H-M   'P 1'
#
loop_
_entity.id
_entity.type
_entity.pdbx_description
1 polymer ?
#
loop_
_entity_poly.entity_id
_entity_poly.type
_entity_poly.pdbx_seq_one_letter_code
_entity_poly.pdbx_strand_id
1 'polypeptide(L)'
;MIRGHDLSIRMIEQQIEWIGQSSFPESNTCVGMIQANLAHGFIDQRESLELTERAYNAEEARRVALHQRDTAGRLAAIQYGKPL
;
A
#
# COMPACT_ATOMS: atom_id res chain seq x y z
N MET A 1 -27.93 -5.84 3.91
CA MET A 1 -26.62 -5.42 4.44
C MET A 1 -25.51 -5.31 3.38
N ILE A 2 -25.75 -5.67 2.11
CA ILE A 2 -24.74 -5.75 1.03
C ILE A 2 -24.04 -4.40 0.71
N ARG A 3 -24.70 -3.26 0.92
CA ARG A 3 -24.13 -1.93 0.58
C ARG A 3 -22.93 -1.49 1.42
N GLY A 4 -22.83 -1.92 2.68
CA GLY A 4 -21.75 -1.51 3.59
C GLY A 4 -20.44 -2.22 3.25
N HIS A 5 -20.51 -3.54 3.08
CA HIS A 5 -19.40 -4.39 2.67
C HIS A 5 -18.71 -3.88 1.39
N ASP A 6 -19.48 -3.69 0.31
CA ASP A 6 -18.90 -3.33 -0.99
C ASP A 6 -18.22 -1.95 -0.97
N LEU A 7 -18.76 -1.02 -0.18
CA LEU A 7 -18.16 0.30 -0.01
C LEU A 7 -16.85 0.20 0.79
N SER A 8 -16.86 -0.57 1.88
CA SER A 8 -15.69 -0.81 2.71
C SER A 8 -14.54 -1.44 1.93
N ILE A 9 -14.82 -2.48 1.13
CA ILE A 9 -13.82 -3.11 0.26
C ILE A 9 -13.24 -2.08 -0.72
N ARG A 10 -14.08 -1.34 -1.45
CA ARG A 10 -13.60 -0.36 -2.43
C ARG A 10 -12.72 0.72 -1.80
N MET A 11 -13.11 1.22 -0.63
CA MET A 11 -12.33 2.23 0.08
C MET A 11 -10.97 1.69 0.51
N ILE A 12 -10.92 0.47 1.06
CA ILE A 12 -9.67 -0.17 1.48
C ILE A 12 -8.78 -0.43 0.26
N GLU A 13 -9.33 -0.95 -0.84
CA GLU A 13 -8.57 -1.20 -2.06
C GLU A 13 -7.97 0.08 -2.65
N GLN A 14 -8.70 1.19 -2.61
CA GLN A 14 -8.18 2.50 -3.02
C GLN A 14 -7.00 2.96 -2.13
N GLN A 15 -7.06 2.71 -0.82
CA GLN A 15 -5.94 3.03 0.07
C GLN A 15 -4.70 2.16 -0.23
N ILE A 16 -4.90 0.87 -0.49
CA ILE A 16 -3.82 -0.06 -0.89
C ILE A 16 -3.15 0.42 -2.18
N GLU A 17 -3.92 0.88 -3.16
CA GLU A 17 -3.37 1.44 -4.39
C GLU A 17 -2.53 2.69 -4.12
N TRP A 18 -2.99 3.60 -3.26
CA TRP A 18 -2.24 4.80 -2.88
C TRP A 18 -0.95 4.50 -2.13
N ILE A 19 -0.92 3.48 -1.27
CA ILE A 19 0.31 3.00 -0.61
C ILE A 19 1.37 2.61 -1.64
N GLY A 20 0.97 2.04 -2.77
CA GLY A 20 1.90 1.65 -3.85
C GLY A 20 2.49 2.84 -4.61
N GLN A 21 1.83 4.00 -4.59
CA GLN A 21 2.15 5.16 -5.44
C GLN A 21 2.75 6.34 -4.66
N SER A 22 2.50 6.41 -3.35
CA SER A 22 2.82 7.55 -2.50
C SER A 22 3.48 7.10 -1.19
N SER A 23 4.21 8.02 -0.55
CA SER A 23 4.73 7.83 0.80
C SER A 23 3.63 7.85 1.88
N PHE A 24 2.42 8.29 1.52
CA PHE A 24 1.26 8.36 2.40
C PHE A 24 -0.03 8.02 1.64
N PRO A 25 -0.98 7.26 2.23
CA PRO A 25 -0.95 6.70 3.59
C PRO A 25 0.08 5.57 3.73
N GLU A 26 0.53 5.33 4.97
CA GLU A 26 1.34 4.16 5.29
C GLU A 26 0.46 2.91 5.42
N SER A 27 1.04 1.72 5.28
CA SER A 27 0.32 0.46 5.47
C SER A 27 -0.39 0.40 6.83
N ASN A 28 0.25 0.91 7.90
CA ASN A 28 -0.33 0.97 9.24
C ASN A 28 -1.66 1.75 9.30
N THR A 29 -1.79 2.84 8.53
CA THR A 29 -3.05 3.59 8.44
C THR A 29 -4.13 2.76 7.77
N CYS A 30 -3.79 2.07 6.67
CA CYS A 30 -4.70 1.18 5.97
C CYS A 30 -5.11 -0.02 6.84
N VAL A 31 -4.18 -0.59 7.62
CA VAL A 31 -4.45 -1.67 8.58
C VAL A 31 -5.43 -1.21 9.66
N GLY A 32 -5.29 0.02 10.17
CA GLY A 32 -6.27 0.60 11.09
C GLY A 32 -7.68 0.69 10.50
N MET A 33 -7.79 1.06 9.22
CA MET A 33 -9.09 1.07 8.50
C MET A 33 -9.66 -0.33 8.31
N ILE A 34 -8.83 -1.32 7.99
CA ILE A 34 -9.25 -2.72 7.85
C ILE A 34 -9.80 -3.24 9.19
N GLN A 35 -9.07 -3.02 10.29
CA GLN A 35 -9.48 -3.44 11.62
C GLN A 35 -10.81 -2.78 12.06
N ALA A 36 -11.01 -1.50 11.74
CA ALA A 36 -12.27 -0.82 12.02
C ALA A 36 -13.45 -1.47 11.25
N ASN A 37 -13.26 -1.81 9.98
CA ASN A 37 -14.30 -2.45 9.18
C ASN A 37 -14.63 -3.87 9.65
N LEU A 38 -13.62 -4.63 10.12
CA LEU A 38 -13.82 -5.92 10.77
C LEU A 38 -14.63 -5.76 12.08
N ALA A 39 -14.26 -4.79 12.92
CA ALA A 39 -14.94 -4.54 14.19
C ALA A 39 -16.42 -4.13 14.02
N HIS A 40 -16.74 -3.44 12.92
CA HIS A 40 -18.11 -3.08 12.55
C HIS A 40 -18.87 -4.18 11.79
N GLY A 41 -18.22 -5.31 11.48
CA GLY A 41 -18.83 -6.44 10.75
C GLY A 41 -19.08 -6.15 9.28
N PHE A 42 -18.39 -5.17 8.69
CA PHE A 42 -18.49 -4.87 7.26
C PHE A 42 -17.65 -5.82 6.40
N ILE A 43 -16.62 -6.42 6.98
CA ILE A 43 -15.78 -7.46 6.36
C ILE A 43 -15.57 -8.59 7.37
N ASP A 44 -15.26 -9.78 6.87
CA ASP A 44 -14.96 -10.93 7.73
C ASP A 44 -13.46 -11.04 8.07
N GLN A 45 -13.14 -12.01 8.93
CA GLN A 45 -11.77 -12.26 9.39
C GLN A 45 -10.82 -12.62 8.24
N ARG A 46 -11.31 -13.38 7.25
CA ARG A 46 -10.52 -13.83 6.12
C ARG A 46 -10.20 -12.64 5.21
N GLU A 47 -11.21 -11.83 4.88
CA GLU A 47 -11.05 -10.60 4.11
C GLU A 47 -10.09 -9.63 4.79
N SER A 48 -10.20 -9.48 6.11
CA SER A 48 -9.27 -8.66 6.89
C SER A 48 -7.81 -9.11 6.73
N LEU A 49 -7.54 -10.42 6.74
CA LEU A 49 -6.19 -10.96 6.57
C LEU A 49 -5.67 -10.73 5.16
N GLU A 50 -6.48 -11.05 4.14
CA GLU A 50 -6.12 -10.87 2.72
C GLU A 50 -5.84 -9.39 2.40
N LEU A 51 -6.66 -8.47 2.90
CA LEU A 51 -6.47 -7.02 2.70
C LEU A 51 -5.22 -6.48 3.43
N THR A 52 -4.93 -7.01 4.62
CA THR A 52 -3.74 -6.63 5.39
C THR A 52 -2.46 -7.06 4.67
N GLU A 53 -2.43 -8.29 4.16
CA GLU A 53 -1.31 -8.80 3.36
C GLU A 53 -1.10 -7.96 2.09
N ARG A 54 -2.18 -7.64 1.38
CA ARG A 54 -2.12 -6.76 0.19
C ARG A 54 -1.56 -5.37 0.51
N ALA A 55 -1.91 -4.78 1.65
CA ALA A 55 -1.40 -3.48 2.08
C ALA A 55 0.13 -3.51 2.32
N TYR A 56 0.64 -4.54 3.00
CA TYR A 56 2.09 -4.70 3.20
C TYR A 56 2.84 -4.98 1.90
N ASN A 57 2.28 -5.82 1.04
CA ASN A 57 2.89 -6.11 -0.26
C ASN A 57 2.98 -4.86 -1.15
N ALA A 58 1.96 -3.99 -1.12
CA ALA A 58 1.98 -2.73 -1.85
C ALA A 58 3.09 -1.78 -1.33
N GLU A 59 3.25 -1.69 -0.02
CA GLU A 59 4.31 -0.87 0.58
C GLU A 59 5.70 -1.41 0.25
N GLU A 60 5.89 -2.72 0.34
CA GLU A 60 7.15 -3.39 0.01
C GLU A 60 7.51 -3.16 -1.47
N ALA A 61 6.54 -3.35 -2.37
CA ALA A 61 6.73 -3.12 -3.79
C ALA A 61 7.15 -1.67 -4.08
N ARG A 62 6.52 -0.69 -3.42
CA ARG A 62 6.92 0.72 -3.51
C ARG A 62 8.34 0.93 -3.01
N ARG A 63 8.72 0.36 -1.86
CA ARG A 63 10.06 0.47 -1.29
C ARG A 63 11.12 -0.08 -2.25
N VAL A 64 10.88 -1.24 -2.83
CA VAL A 64 11.75 -1.85 -3.85
C VAL A 64 11.87 -0.94 -5.08
N ALA A 65 10.77 -0.40 -5.59
CA ALA A 65 10.78 0.50 -6.73
C ALA A 65 11.57 1.79 -6.48
N LEU A 66 11.46 2.35 -5.27
CA LEU A 66 12.25 3.52 -4.86
C LEU A 66 13.75 3.20 -4.79
N HIS A 67 14.13 2.06 -4.21
CA HIS A 67 15.53 1.63 -4.16
C HIS A 67 16.12 1.36 -5.54
N GLN A 68 15.36 0.76 -6.45
CA GLN A 68 15.79 0.54 -7.83
C GLN A 68 16.02 1.86 -8.57
N ARG A 69 15.12 2.84 -8.40
CA ARG A 69 15.26 4.19 -8.99
C ARG A 69 16.47 4.93 -8.47
N ASP A 70 16.71 4.90 -7.15
CA ASP A 70 17.88 5.52 -6.54
C ASP A 70 19.18 4.87 -7.04
N THR A 71 19.23 3.54 -7.07
CA THR A 71 20.38 2.79 -7.57
C THR A 71 20.66 3.09 -9.05
N ALA A 72 19.63 3.11 -9.89
CA ALA A 72 19.74 3.48 -11.30
C ALA A 72 20.22 4.92 -11.49
N GLY A 73 19.73 5.87 -10.67
CA GLY A 73 20.18 7.25 -10.67
C GLY A 73 21.66 7.38 -10.28
N ARG A 74 22.09 6.65 -9.25
CA ARG A 74 23.50 6.60 -8.84
C ARG A 74 24.40 5.99 -9.91
N LEU A 75 23.97 4.91 -10.56
CA LEU A 75 24.70 4.29 -11.68
C LEU A 75 24.81 5.25 -12.87
N ALA A 76 23.74 5.96 -13.22
CA ALA A 76 23.75 6.96 -14.28
C ALA A 76 24.69 8.13 -13.94
N ALA A 77 24.70 8.62 -12.69
CA ALA A 77 25.61 9.68 -12.26
C ALA A 77 27.09 9.26 -12.40
N ILE A 78 27.43 8.02 -12.04
CA ILE A 78 28.77 7.45 -12.22
C ILE A 78 29.12 7.32 -13.71
N GLN A 79 28.20 6.79 -14.53
CA GLN A 79 28.44 6.53 -15.96
C GLN A 79 28.58 7.81 -16.78
N TYR A 80 27.85 8.88 -16.42
CA TYR A 80 27.81 10.13 -17.18
C TYR A 80 28.56 11.30 -16.49
N GLY A 81 29.28 11.03 -15.40
CA GLY A 81 30.22 11.97 -14.78
C GLY A 81 29.62 13.27 -14.23
N LYS A 82 28.30 13.31 -13.97
CA LYS A 82 27.67 14.46 -13.33
C LYS A 82 27.65 14.27 -11.81
N PRO A 83 28.21 15.20 -11.02
CA PRO A 83 28.07 15.15 -9.57
C PRO A 83 26.59 15.28 -9.18
N LEU A 84 26.19 14.50 -8.16
CA LEU A 84 24.86 14.53 -7.53
C LEU A 84 24.54 15.92 -6.97
#